data_AF-A0A367GHR1-F1
#
_entry.id   AF-A0A367GHR1-F1
#
_cell.length_a   1.000
_cell.length_b   1.000
_cell.length_c   1.000
_cell.angle_alpha   90.00
_cell.angle_beta   90.00
_cell.angle_gamma   90.00
#
_symmetry.space_group_name_H-M   'P 1'
#
loop_
_entity.id
_entity.type
_entity.pdbx_description
1 polymer ?
#
loop_
_entity_poly.entity_id
_entity_poly.type
_entity_poly.pdbx_seq_one_letter_code
_entity_poly.pdbx_strand_id
1 'polypeptide(L)'
;MIRILLSTRLGERKWTQADLVRETGIRASTINDLYHEMTDRVSLEQLDQICKALDCDINEILVREEKIDERTRQRMGPAPERRK
;
A
#
# COMPACT_ATOMS: atom_id res chain seq x y z
N MET A 1 7.62 9.04 -2.56
CA MET A 1 7.14 8.66 -1.22
C MET A 1 6.76 7.20 -1.27
N ILE A 2 7.10 6.40 -0.25
CA ILE A 2 6.60 5.03 -0.14
C ILE A 2 5.22 5.08 0.52
N ARG A 3 4.29 4.27 0.04
CA ARG A 3 2.93 4.16 0.55
C ARG A 3 2.56 2.72 0.86
N ILE A 4 1.61 2.55 1.76
CA ILE A 4 1.06 1.26 2.19
C ILE A 4 -0.41 1.19 1.77
N LEU A 5 -0.73 0.31 0.81
CA LEU A 5 -2.08 0.14 0.24
C LEU A 5 -2.92 -0.90 1.00
N LEU A 6 -2.66 -1.09 2.30
CA LEU A 6 -3.33 -2.11 3.09
C LEU A 6 -4.85 -1.91 3.14
N SER A 7 -5.31 -0.66 3.21
CA SER A 7 -6.74 -0.33 3.22
C SER A 7 -7.45 -0.75 1.93
N THR A 8 -6.82 -0.53 0.77
CA THR A 8 -7.33 -0.96 -0.53
C THR A 8 -7.45 -2.48 -0.59
N ARG A 9 -6.40 -3.21 -0.17
CA ARG A 9 -6.39 -4.68 -0.18
C ARG A 9 -7.45 -5.31 0.70
N LEU A 10 -7.63 -4.76 1.90
CA LEU A 10 -8.69 -5.22 2.79
C LEU A 10 -10.08 -4.94 2.20
N GLY A 11 -10.27 -3.78 1.57
CA GLY A 11 -11.52 -3.42 0.89
C GLY A 11 -11.89 -4.37 -0.25
N GLU A 12 -10.94 -4.71 -1.12
CA GLU A 12 -11.14 -5.66 -2.24
C GLU A 12 -11.60 -7.04 -1.77
N ARG A 13 -11.08 -7.49 -0.63
CA ARG A 13 -11.42 -8.78 -0.02
C ARG A 13 -12.61 -8.71 0.94
N LYS A 14 -13.18 -7.52 1.19
CA LYS A 14 -14.20 -7.25 2.22
C LYS A 14 -13.76 -7.68 3.64
N TRP A 15 -12.47 -7.55 3.93
CA TRP A 15 -11.91 -7.83 5.25
C TRP A 15 -11.90 -6.59 6.12
N THR A 16 -12.14 -6.77 7.41
CA THR A 16 -11.89 -5.76 8.44
C THR A 16 -10.44 -5.84 8.93
N GLN A 17 -9.95 -4.79 9.60
CA GLN A 17 -8.66 -4.87 10.31
C GLN A 17 -8.66 -6.00 11.35
N ALA A 18 -9.82 -6.29 11.97
CA ALA A 18 -9.96 -7.37 12.93
C ALA A 18 -9.84 -8.76 12.29
N ASP A 19 -10.29 -8.94 11.03
CA ASP A 19 -10.04 -10.17 10.27
C ASP A 19 -8.54 -10.37 10.05
N LEU A 20 -7.84 -9.32 9.63
CA LEU A 20 -6.40 -9.39 9.41
C LEU A 20 -5.63 -9.70 10.72
N VAL A 21 -6.04 -9.11 11.85
CA VAL A 21 -5.46 -9.43 13.17
C VAL A 21 -5.62 -10.90 13.50
N ARG A 22 -6.82 -11.47 13.28
CA ARG A 22 -7.09 -12.89 13.55
C ARG A 22 -6.26 -13.80 12.66
N GLU A 23 -6.12 -13.47 11.39
CA GLU A 23 -5.42 -14.30 10.41
C GLU A 23 -3.89 -14.25 10.61
N THR A 24 -3.34 -13.06 10.85
CA THR A 24 -1.88 -12.85 10.92
C THR A 24 -1.30 -13.02 12.32
N GLY A 25 -2.13 -12.90 13.36
CA GLY A 25 -1.67 -12.83 14.76
C GLY A 25 -0.93 -11.52 15.10
N ILE A 26 -0.86 -10.56 14.18
CA ILE A 26 -0.23 -9.26 14.41
C ILE A 26 -1.11 -8.42 15.35
N ARG A 27 -0.48 -7.67 16.25
CA ARG A 27 -1.20 -6.79 17.19
C ARG A 27 -2.06 -5.78 16.43
N ALA A 28 -3.28 -5.57 16.92
CA ALA A 28 -4.23 -4.63 16.33
C ALA A 28 -3.66 -3.21 16.18
N SER A 29 -2.85 -2.74 17.12
CA SER A 29 -2.17 -1.44 17.02
C SER A 29 -1.25 -1.36 15.80
N THR A 30 -0.46 -2.41 15.56
CA THR A 30 0.44 -2.45 14.39
C THR A 30 -0.33 -2.47 13.09
N ILE A 31 -1.42 -3.27 13.01
CA ILE A 31 -2.27 -3.27 11.82
C ILE A 31 -2.94 -1.91 11.60
N ASN A 32 -3.40 -1.25 12.67
CA ASN A 32 -3.96 0.10 12.59
C ASN A 32 -2.94 1.11 12.04
N ASP A 33 -1.70 1.07 12.54
CA ASP A 33 -0.64 1.99 12.09
C ASP A 33 -0.25 1.73 10.63
N LEU A 34 -0.17 0.46 10.20
CA LEU A 34 0.05 0.09 8.81
C LEU A 34 -1.12 0.52 7.91
N TYR A 35 -2.36 0.35 8.38
CA TYR A 35 -3.57 0.70 7.65
C TYR A 35 -3.69 2.21 7.41
N HIS A 36 -3.28 3.02 8.39
CA HIS A 36 -3.30 4.48 8.31
C HIS A 36 -1.98 5.10 7.83
N GLU A 37 -1.01 4.28 7.38
CA GLU A 37 0.30 4.73 6.92
C GLU A 37 1.05 5.58 7.99
N MET A 38 0.82 5.28 9.29
CA MET A 38 1.34 6.03 10.44
C MET A 38 2.65 5.47 11.01
N THR A 39 3.24 4.47 10.34
CA THR A 39 4.50 3.85 10.80
C THR A 39 5.71 4.34 10.03
N ASP A 40 6.80 4.64 10.75
CA ASP A 40 8.10 4.98 10.16
C ASP A 40 8.94 3.75 9.79
N ARG A 41 8.57 2.57 10.33
CA ARG A 41 9.30 1.32 10.16
C ARG A 41 8.34 0.17 9.93
N VAL A 42 8.76 -0.77 9.08
CA VAL A 42 7.99 -1.99 8.78
C VAL A 42 8.86 -3.21 9.05
N SER A 43 8.28 -4.22 9.70
CA SER A 43 8.94 -5.51 9.86
C SER A 43 8.71 -6.38 8.63
N LEU A 44 9.78 -6.93 8.06
CA LEU A 44 9.68 -7.85 6.91
C LEU A 44 8.88 -9.11 7.25
N GLU A 45 8.99 -9.60 8.49
CA GLU A 45 8.22 -10.76 8.96
C GLU A 45 6.72 -10.46 8.98
N GLN A 46 6.34 -9.28 9.47
CA GLN A 46 4.93 -8.85 9.50
C GLN A 46 4.39 -8.64 8.09
N LEU A 47 5.21 -8.08 7.19
CA LEU A 47 4.83 -7.91 5.79
C LEU A 47 4.62 -9.26 5.10
N ASP A 48 5.51 -10.24 5.33
CA ASP A 48 5.37 -11.60 4.80
C ASP A 48 4.10 -12.28 5.34
N GLN A 49 3.80 -12.16 6.64
CA GLN A 49 2.56 -12.66 7.22
C GLN A 49 1.31 -12.03 6.59
N ILE A 50 1.32 -10.71 6.37
CA ILE A 50 0.22 -9.99 5.72
C ILE A 50 0.08 -10.45 4.27
N CYS A 51 1.18 -10.57 3.53
CA CYS A 51 1.17 -11.03 2.14
C CYS A 51 0.60 -12.44 2.03
N LYS A 52 0.97 -13.34 2.95
CA LYS A 52 0.41 -14.71 3.02
C LYS A 52 -1.08 -14.71 3.36
N ALA A 53 -1.49 -13.97 4.39
CA ALA A 53 -2.90 -13.89 4.82
C ALA A 53 -3.79 -13.29 3.72
N LEU A 54 -3.27 -12.30 3.00
CA LEU A 54 -3.96 -11.63 1.92
C LEU A 54 -3.62 -12.20 0.54
N ASP A 55 -2.97 -13.36 0.46
CA ASP A 55 -2.56 -14.04 -0.78
C ASP A 55 -2.20 -13.04 -1.90
N CYS A 56 -1.18 -12.21 -1.64
CA CYS A 56 -0.73 -11.13 -2.52
C CYS A 56 0.79 -10.93 -2.45
N ASP A 57 1.33 -10.22 -3.44
CA ASP A 57 2.75 -9.86 -3.50
C ASP A 57 3.08 -8.64 -2.60
N ILE A 58 4.35 -8.41 -2.31
CA ILE A 58 4.78 -7.22 -1.58
C ILE A 58 4.55 -5.93 -2.37
N ASN A 59 4.70 -5.96 -3.69
CA ASN A 59 4.51 -4.80 -4.58
C ASN A 59 3.04 -4.32 -4.66
N GLU A 60 2.16 -5.18 -4.18
CA GLU A 60 0.72 -4.98 -4.12
C GLU A 60 0.29 -4.28 -2.82
N ILE A 61 1.13 -4.34 -1.78
CA ILE A 61 0.99 -3.65 -0.49
C ILE A 61 1.84 -2.38 -0.45
N LEU A 62 3.11 -2.44 -0.89
CA LEU A 62 4.06 -1.34 -0.82
C LEU A 62 4.35 -0.78 -2.20
N VAL A 63 4.05 0.50 -2.38
CA VAL A 63 4.26 1.21 -3.66
C VAL A 63 5.06 2.48 -3.47
N ARG A 64 5.90 2.77 -4.47
CA ARG A 64 6.60 4.04 -4.57
C ARG A 64 5.78 4.99 -5.41
N GLU A 65 5.23 6.03 -4.79
CA GLU A 65 4.62 7.14 -5.50
C GLU A 65 5.63 8.25 -5.77
N GLU A 66 5.83 8.58 -7.04
CA GLU A 66 6.50 9.80 -7.43
C GLU A 66 5.49 10.96 -7.31
N LYS A 67 5.68 11.82 -6.31
CA LYS A 67 5.01 13.13 -6.33
C LYS A 67 5.66 13.91 -7.47
N ILE A 68 4.99 13.94 -8.63
CA ILE A 68 5.42 14.77 -9.74
C ILE A 68 5.32 16.22 -9.25
N ASP A 69 6.48 16.86 -9.06
CA ASP A 69 6.55 18.30 -8.79
C ASP A 69 5.78 19.04 -9.89
N GLU A 70 4.93 19.99 -9.51
CA GLU A 70 4.16 20.83 -10.45
C GLU A 70 5.08 21.53 -11.47
N ARG A 71 6.34 21.77 -11.11
CA ARG A 71 7.38 22.26 -12.04
C ARG A 71 7.71 21.28 -13.17
N THR A 72 7.61 19.98 -12.91
CA THR A 72 7.82 18.93 -13.93
C THR A 72 6.60 18.82 -14.85
N ARG A 73 5.38 18.99 -14.31
CA ARG A 73 4.14 19.08 -15.10
C ARG A 73 4.14 20.26 -16.07
N GLN A 74 4.71 21.41 -15.69
CA GLN A 74 4.83 22.57 -16.56
C GLN A 74 5.86 22.39 -17.70
N ARG A 75 6.82 21.47 -17.56
CA ARG A 75 7.86 21.19 -18.57
C ARG A 75 7.48 20.08 -19.54
N MET A 76 6.63 19.15 -19.10
CA MET A 76 6.05 18.12 -19.97
C MET A 76 4.88 18.75 -20.71
N GLY A 77 5.12 19.23 -21.94
CA GLY A 77 4.06 19.62 -22.87
C GLY A 77 3.02 18.49 -23.07
N PRO A 78 1.87 18.78 -23.72
CA PRO A 78 0.78 17.83 -23.86
C PRO A 78 1.28 16.48 -24.38
N ALA A 79 0.79 15.39 -23.79
CA ALA A 79 1.17 14.03 -24.15
C ALA A 79 1.06 13.85 -25.67
N PRO A 80 2.03 13.18 -26.34
CA PRO A 80 1.97 13.00 -27.77
C PRO A 80 0.68 12.25 -28.11
N GLU A 81 -0.16 12.90 -28.91
CA GLU A 81 -1.40 12.34 -29.41
C GLU A 81 -1.06 11.05 -30.16
N ARG A 82 -1.53 9.92 -29.65
CA ARG A 82 -1.31 8.61 -30.28
C ARG A 82 -1.88 8.69 -31.69
N ARG A 83 -1.00 8.80 -32.70
CA ARG A 83 -1.39 8.73 -34.11
C ARG A 83 -2.07 7.38 -34.34
N LYS A 84 -3.32 7.44 -34.80
CA LYS A 84 -4.06 6.28 -35.32
C LYS A 84 -3.43 5.80 -36.62
#